data_AF-A0A6S7FFA2-F1
#
_entry.id   AF-A0A6S7FFA2-F1
#
_cell.length_a   1.000
_cell.length_b   1.000
_cell.length_c   1.000
_cell.angle_alpha   90.00
_cell.angle_beta   90.00
_cell.angle_gamma   90.00
#
_symmetry.space_group_name_H-M   'P 1'
#
loop_
_entity.id
_entity.type
_entity.pdbx_description
1 polymer ?
#
loop_
_entity_poly.entity_id
_entity_poly.type
_entity_poly.pdbx_seq_one_letter_code
_entity_poly.pdbx_strand_id
1 'polypeptide(L)'
;MPAFSMKYGDKIRLLLVLISFSILVIELSLLTVWSGGTKQESDSETTVLPSKNVTVENGKRLTTTKDVQIKKRDGFKPMNVSTKVKQVPKREKVEKEDVDTQIQKLLSPFVNDSLGRVLNIEFKTIKLAKGQKDSTDTLDIVYRKAKHGVSVLEPKIELLQPLARRYVYVYERYWEQLTMNTRVLMALASQARLGGRFVVEPKVKDSVFGDTGYPFSTYYNVTQTNALLKSNGYSTFVTENEFDTECSVNNDQFHAIVHFLYEDDKAVSYLKNKFGITTRQYDEISRRAKKNGWTDCKLLKPYSSPGLKVFCVDPIVVAEWSVLERGILQDIKCLGIFAWRGIGFKTRTSFGEKHVKVSSKEIHFLLEPSLAILNEAEIFTQTRLSGAGYVAVQVRGEKVVIQNNLTRLKKCLRLLVNVIKNTKKYFGISKVFFATDMSDFGSGSWAGGLKTKNLDTRALKIVHSNLITRIGAVVYKPSADWQTPDRGAVSLVELSIIAHAQHLLTIGTGSFQEWAVAKFLEFHRDDDPKLWSLTRFCSLP
;
A
#
# COMPACT_ATOMS: atom_id res chain seq x y z
N MET A 1 -45.98 16.62 5.32
CA MET A 1 -46.19 15.71 4.17
C MET A 1 -46.53 14.33 4.71
N PRO A 2 -47.71 13.75 4.43
CA PRO A 2 -48.08 12.46 5.00
C PRO A 2 -47.41 11.33 4.21
N ALA A 3 -46.89 10.33 4.93
CA ALA A 3 -46.27 9.14 4.35
C ALA A 3 -47.37 8.18 3.87
N PHE A 4 -47.44 7.94 2.56
CA PHE A 4 -48.30 6.91 1.99
C PHE A 4 -47.72 5.52 2.27
N SER A 5 -48.44 4.71 3.02
CA SER A 5 -48.14 3.30 3.26
C SER A 5 -48.72 2.44 2.13
N MET A 6 -47.89 2.08 1.15
CA MET A 6 -48.24 1.07 0.13
C MET A 6 -48.19 -0.34 0.73
N LYS A 7 -49.26 -1.13 0.52
CA LYS A 7 -49.33 -2.54 0.93
C LYS A 7 -48.34 -3.39 0.12
N TYR A 8 -47.86 -4.46 0.73
CA TYR A 8 -46.77 -5.30 0.22
C TYR A 8 -47.02 -5.86 -1.19
N GLY A 9 -48.28 -6.15 -1.55
CA GLY A 9 -48.66 -6.61 -2.88
C GLY A 9 -48.49 -5.57 -3.99
N ASP A 10 -48.67 -4.29 -3.68
CA ASP A 10 -48.53 -3.21 -4.66
C ASP A 10 -47.06 -2.90 -4.95
N LYS A 11 -46.17 -3.17 -3.99
CA LYS A 11 -44.71 -3.07 -4.19
C LYS A 11 -44.20 -4.14 -5.16
N ILE A 12 -44.77 -5.34 -5.12
CA ILE A 12 -44.40 -6.44 -6.03
C ILE A 12 -44.90 -6.14 -7.45
N ARG A 13 -46.11 -5.61 -7.60
CA ARG A 13 -46.62 -5.19 -8.92
C ARG A 13 -45.80 -4.04 -9.51
N LEU A 14 -45.41 -3.05 -8.70
CA LEU A 14 -44.54 -1.96 -9.15
C LEU A 14 -43.14 -2.47 -9.56
N LEU A 15 -42.58 -3.43 -8.81
CA LEU A 15 -41.30 -4.05 -9.14
C LEU A 15 -41.36 -4.82 -10.46
N LEU A 16 -42.44 -5.58 -10.70
CA LEU A 16 -42.65 -6.31 -11.94
C LEU A 16 -42.82 -5.38 -13.15
N VAL A 17 -43.55 -4.26 -13.00
CA VAL A 17 -43.68 -3.24 -14.06
C VAL A 17 -42.34 -2.59 -14.39
N LEU A 18 -41.51 -2.31 -13.38
CA LEU A 18 -40.17 -1.72 -13.58
C LEU A 18 -39.19 -2.70 -14.25
N ILE A 19 -39.29 -3.99 -13.96
CA ILE A 19 -38.50 -5.04 -14.61
C ILE A 19 -38.91 -5.17 -16.08
N SER A 20 -40.21 -5.18 -16.38
CA SER A 20 -40.73 -5.24 -17.76
C SER A 20 -40.30 -4.02 -18.59
N PHE A 21 -40.30 -2.82 -17.99
CA PHE A 21 -39.82 -1.61 -18.65
C PHE A 21 -38.31 -1.64 -18.94
N SER A 22 -37.53 -2.23 -18.04
CA SER A 22 -36.07 -2.34 -18.20
C SER A 22 -35.68 -3.33 -19.32
N ILE A 23 -36.44 -4.41 -19.49
CA ILE A 23 -36.24 -5.38 -20.58
C ILE A 23 -36.58 -4.74 -21.93
N LEU A 24 -37.66 -3.95 -22.01
CA LEU A 24 -38.05 -3.26 -23.24
C LEU A 24 -37.02 -2.21 -23.70
N VAL A 25 -36.37 -1.51 -22.77
CA VAL A 25 -35.32 -0.51 -23.06
C VAL A 25 -34.03 -1.17 -23.55
N ILE A 26 -33.71 -2.39 -23.10
CA ILE A 26 -32.53 -3.15 -23.55
C ILE A 26 -32.74 -3.67 -24.98
N GLU A 27 -33.93 -4.15 -25.34
CA GLU A 27 -34.22 -4.59 -26.71
C GLU A 27 -34.20 -3.44 -27.73
N LEU A 28 -34.69 -2.25 -27.35
CA LEU A 28 -34.63 -1.05 -28.21
C LEU A 28 -33.20 -0.53 -28.42
N SER A 29 -32.29 -0.79 -27.49
CA SER A 29 -30.88 -0.39 -27.58
C SER A 29 -30.05 -1.32 -28.47
N LEU A 30 -30.48 -2.57 -28.66
CA LEU A 30 -29.78 -3.55 -29.50
C LEU A 30 -30.17 -3.46 -30.99
N LEU A 31 -31.31 -2.85 -31.30
CA LEU A 31 -31.77 -2.65 -32.69
C LEU A 31 -31.15 -1.43 -33.40
N THR A 32 -30.43 -0.56 -32.69
CA THR A 32 -29.85 0.67 -33.26
C THR A 32 -28.38 0.58 -33.68
N VAL A 33 -27.70 -0.56 -33.47
CA VAL A 33 -26.25 -0.72 -33.75
C VAL A 33 -25.96 -1.48 -35.06
N TRP A 34 -26.99 -1.88 -35.81
CA TRP A 34 -26.83 -2.63 -37.07
C TRP A 34 -27.45 -1.92 -38.27
N SER A 35 -26.91 -0.75 -38.63
CA SER A 35 -26.87 -0.32 -40.03
C SER A 35 -25.79 0.74 -40.23
N GLY A 36 -24.87 0.49 -41.17
CA GLY A 36 -23.87 1.46 -41.58
C GLY A 36 -22.47 0.87 -41.80
N GLY A 37 -22.32 0.01 -42.80
CA GLY A 37 -21.01 -0.26 -43.39
C GLY A 37 -20.67 0.78 -44.45
N THR A 38 -19.37 1.05 -44.69
CA THR A 38 -18.80 1.20 -46.04
C THR A 38 -17.26 1.19 -46.02
N LYS A 39 -16.73 0.70 -47.14
CA LYS A 39 -15.35 0.36 -47.53
C LYS A 39 -14.38 1.55 -47.64
N GLN A 40 -13.08 1.24 -47.49
CA GLN A 40 -11.89 1.63 -48.30
C GLN A 40 -10.65 1.57 -47.36
N GLU A 41 -9.42 1.24 -47.72
CA GLU A 41 -8.73 0.79 -48.93
C GLU A 41 -7.35 0.32 -48.42
N SER A 42 -6.77 -0.66 -49.09
CA SER A 42 -5.42 -1.16 -48.82
C SER A 42 -4.38 -0.11 -49.16
N ASP A 43 -3.39 0.11 -48.29
CA ASP A 43 -2.01 0.30 -48.74
C ASP A 43 -1.00 -0.06 -47.65
N SER A 44 -0.04 -0.85 -48.09
CA SER A 44 1.10 -1.37 -47.36
C SER A 44 2.26 -0.38 -47.43
N GLU A 45 2.73 0.12 -46.29
CA GLU A 45 4.04 0.77 -46.22
C GLU A 45 4.94 0.12 -45.17
N THR A 46 6.03 -0.42 -45.69
CA THR A 46 7.12 -1.08 -44.99
C THR A 46 8.13 0.01 -44.63
N THR A 47 8.32 0.32 -43.34
CA THR A 47 9.36 1.28 -42.94
C THR A 47 10.62 0.54 -42.48
N VAL A 48 11.63 0.68 -43.34
CA VAL A 48 13.00 0.19 -43.24
C VAL A 48 13.78 0.99 -42.20
N LEU A 49 14.52 0.29 -41.33
CA LEU A 49 15.57 0.84 -40.46
C LEU A 49 16.76 1.32 -41.30
N PRO A 50 17.28 2.55 -41.13
CA PRO A 50 18.57 2.89 -41.69
C PRO A 50 19.69 2.49 -40.72
N SER A 51 20.43 1.47 -41.12
CA SER A 51 21.81 1.23 -40.72
C SER A 51 22.71 2.34 -41.27
N LYS A 52 23.66 2.84 -40.45
CA LYS A 52 24.80 3.62 -40.96
C LYS A 52 26.11 3.09 -40.39
N ASN A 53 26.79 2.36 -41.27
CA ASN A 53 28.18 2.46 -41.67
C ASN A 53 29.23 2.78 -40.61
N VAL A 54 29.97 1.71 -40.34
CA VAL A 54 31.39 1.66 -39.98
C VAL A 54 32.22 2.41 -41.04
N THR A 55 33.10 3.30 -40.59
CA THR A 55 34.29 3.72 -41.32
C THR A 55 35.48 3.53 -40.37
N VAL A 56 36.43 2.70 -40.78
CA VAL A 56 37.69 2.45 -40.09
C VAL A 56 38.78 3.14 -40.90
N GLU A 57 39.50 4.08 -40.29
CA GLU A 57 40.91 4.33 -40.61
C GLU A 57 41.55 5.25 -39.55
N ASN A 58 42.29 4.65 -38.63
CA ASN A 58 43.73 4.89 -38.47
C ASN A 58 44.22 4.30 -37.15
N GLY A 59 45.16 3.37 -37.29
CA GLY A 59 45.79 2.68 -36.19
C GLY A 59 46.58 3.63 -35.31
N LYS A 60 46.36 3.53 -34.00
CA LYS A 60 47.42 3.63 -32.99
C LYS A 60 47.02 2.75 -31.81
N ARG A 61 47.76 1.65 -31.71
CA ARG A 61 47.71 0.66 -30.64
C ARG A 61 48.33 1.31 -29.40
N LEU A 62 47.50 1.65 -28.42
CA LEU A 62 47.93 1.99 -27.06
C LEU A 62 47.21 1.04 -26.11
N THR A 63 47.92 -0.02 -25.74
CA THR A 63 47.57 -0.93 -24.66
C THR A 63 47.65 -0.20 -23.33
N THR A 64 46.49 0.03 -22.71
CA THR A 64 46.38 0.21 -21.26
C THR A 64 45.27 -0.69 -20.76
N THR A 65 45.66 -1.87 -20.27
CA THR A 65 44.87 -2.68 -19.36
C THR A 65 44.64 -1.89 -18.08
N LYS A 66 43.39 -1.46 -17.85
CA LYS A 66 42.91 -1.14 -16.51
C LYS A 66 41.81 -2.12 -16.17
N ASP A 67 42.19 -3.15 -15.43
CA ASP A 67 41.27 -3.92 -14.60
C ASP A 67 40.52 -2.95 -13.67
N VAL A 68 39.26 -2.68 -13.99
CA VAL A 68 38.37 -2.01 -13.06
C VAL A 68 37.84 -3.08 -12.11
N GLN A 69 38.60 -3.35 -11.05
CA GLN A 69 38.03 -3.93 -9.85
C GLN A 69 36.98 -2.97 -9.29
N ILE A 70 35.70 -3.35 -9.39
CA ILE A 70 34.63 -2.69 -8.65
C ILE A 70 34.82 -3.06 -7.18
N LYS A 71 35.56 -2.23 -6.44
CA LYS A 71 35.62 -2.30 -4.98
C LYS A 71 34.21 -2.03 -4.43
N LYS A 72 33.65 -3.00 -3.70
CA LYS A 72 32.61 -2.77 -2.69
C LYS A 72 33.01 -1.54 -1.87
N ARG A 73 32.29 -0.42 -2.04
CA ARG A 73 32.53 0.76 -1.20
C ARG A 73 31.81 0.59 0.11
N ASP A 74 32.59 0.80 1.17
CA ASP A 74 32.29 0.52 2.56
C ASP A 74 30.94 1.07 3.04
N GLY A 75 30.27 0.25 3.84
CA GLY A 75 29.18 0.70 4.70
C GLY A 75 29.65 1.80 5.64
N PHE A 76 28.84 2.83 5.83
CA PHE A 76 29.17 3.93 6.71
C PHE A 76 28.15 4.11 7.83
N LYS A 77 28.72 4.25 9.03
CA LYS A 77 28.09 4.47 10.34
C LYS A 77 27.26 5.76 10.34
N PRO A 78 26.10 5.80 11.04
CA PRO A 78 25.35 7.04 11.25
C PRO A 78 26.17 8.02 12.10
N MET A 79 26.31 9.27 11.65
CA MET A 79 26.71 10.39 12.50
C MET A 79 25.47 10.90 13.24
N ASN A 80 25.43 10.66 14.56
CA ASN A 80 24.50 11.33 15.45
C ASN A 80 25.04 12.72 15.75
N VAL A 81 24.43 13.76 15.20
CA VAL A 81 24.62 15.13 15.68
C VAL A 81 23.49 15.41 16.67
N SER A 82 23.79 15.28 17.97
CA SER A 82 22.93 15.79 19.03
C SER A 82 23.33 17.24 19.29
N THR A 83 22.47 18.19 18.92
CA THR A 83 22.54 19.54 19.48
C THR A 83 22.08 19.45 20.92
N LYS A 84 23.01 19.24 21.86
CA LYS A 84 22.76 19.50 23.28
C LYS A 84 22.50 20.99 23.42
N VAL A 85 21.25 21.37 23.65
CA VAL A 85 20.93 22.68 24.20
C VAL A 85 21.71 22.80 25.51
N LYS A 86 22.66 23.73 25.57
CA LYS A 86 23.42 24.02 26.79
C LYS A 86 22.41 24.25 27.91
N GLN A 87 22.60 23.58 29.04
CA GLN A 87 21.90 23.94 30.28
C GLN A 87 22.14 25.43 30.51
N VAL A 88 21.04 26.19 30.55
CA VAL A 88 21.04 27.60 30.96
C VAL A 88 21.56 27.64 32.40
N PRO A 89 22.62 28.41 32.71
CA PRO A 89 23.08 28.58 34.09
C PRO A 89 22.00 29.26 34.93
N LYS A 90 22.01 28.97 36.23
CA LYS A 90 21.05 29.46 37.23
C LYS A 90 20.82 30.97 37.16
N ARG A 91 19.53 31.32 37.22
CA ARG A 91 18.93 32.60 37.65
C ARG A 91 19.48 33.86 36.99
N GLU A 92 19.12 34.05 35.74
CA GLU A 92 18.72 35.39 35.26
C GLU A 92 17.23 35.34 34.92
N LYS A 93 16.54 36.49 35.06
CA LYS A 93 15.11 36.64 34.75
C LYS A 93 14.89 36.30 33.28
N VAL A 94 14.52 35.05 33.01
CA VAL A 94 14.02 34.63 31.70
C VAL A 94 12.62 35.23 31.56
N GLU A 95 12.50 36.28 30.74
CA GLU A 95 11.21 36.61 30.14
C GLU A 95 10.64 35.32 29.55
N LYS A 96 9.39 34.99 29.89
CA LYS A 96 8.69 33.83 29.31
C LYS A 96 8.50 34.10 27.82
N GLU A 97 9.53 33.80 27.04
CA GLU A 97 9.45 33.81 25.59
C GLU A 97 8.46 32.71 25.19
N ASP A 98 7.44 33.08 24.43
CA ASP A 98 6.37 32.18 24.03
C ASP A 98 6.96 30.99 23.25
N VAL A 99 6.45 29.78 23.52
CA VAL A 99 6.90 28.53 22.89
C VAL A 99 6.82 28.64 21.37
N ASP A 100 5.82 29.36 20.85
CA ASP A 100 5.68 29.62 19.42
C ASP A 100 6.82 30.50 18.85
N THR A 101 7.37 31.42 19.66
CA THR A 101 8.51 32.28 19.28
C THR A 101 9.83 31.50 19.23
N GLN A 102 10.05 30.60 20.19
CA GLN A 102 11.22 29.71 20.17
C GLN A 102 11.16 28.70 19.01
N ILE A 103 9.97 28.15 18.74
CA ILE A 103 9.74 27.29 17.57
C ILE A 103 10.03 28.06 16.27
N GLN A 104 9.56 29.30 16.14
CA GLN A 104 9.83 30.13 14.95
C GLN A 104 11.33 30.39 14.74
N LYS A 105 12.08 30.72 15.80
CA LYS A 105 13.54 30.91 15.72
C LYS A 105 14.30 29.64 15.33
N LEU A 106 13.85 28.47 15.79
CA LEU A 106 14.46 27.18 15.45
C LEU A 106 14.12 26.71 14.02
N LEU A 107 13.01 27.16 13.45
CA LEU A 107 12.49 26.69 12.15
C LEU A 107 12.88 27.55 10.94
N SER A 108 13.56 28.69 11.12
CA SER A 108 13.98 29.51 9.97
C SER A 108 15.15 28.90 9.16
N PRO A 109 16.17 28.23 9.74
CA PRO A 109 17.21 27.53 8.98
C PRO A 109 16.71 26.19 8.40
N PHE A 110 15.68 25.63 9.01
CA PHE A 110 15.14 24.29 8.76
C PHE A 110 14.77 24.02 7.29
N VAL A 111 14.14 24.99 6.63
CA VAL A 111 13.64 24.82 5.27
C VAL A 111 14.81 24.65 4.28
N ASN A 112 15.86 25.44 4.45
CA ASN A 112 17.07 25.35 3.62
C ASN A 112 17.79 24.02 3.82
N ASP A 113 17.90 23.55 5.07
CA ASP A 113 18.60 22.29 5.37
C ASP A 113 17.86 21.03 4.88
N SER A 114 16.58 21.16 4.52
CA SER A 114 15.75 20.06 4.03
C SER A 114 15.94 19.75 2.53
N LEU A 115 16.61 20.65 1.79
CA LEU A 115 16.79 20.53 0.34
C LEU A 115 17.54 19.25 -0.04
N GLY A 116 16.86 18.39 -0.83
CA GLY A 116 17.37 17.10 -1.29
C GLY A 116 17.68 16.11 -0.17
N ARG A 117 17.11 16.33 1.01
CA ARG A 117 17.40 15.57 2.23
C ARG A 117 16.11 15.13 2.91
N VAL A 118 16.24 14.07 3.71
CA VAL A 118 15.16 13.60 4.59
C VAL A 118 15.41 14.17 5.98
N LEU A 119 14.53 15.06 6.40
CA LEU A 119 14.61 15.72 7.69
C LEU A 119 13.57 15.15 8.64
N ASN A 120 13.99 14.65 9.80
CA ASN A 120 13.08 14.12 10.81
C ASN A 120 13.03 15.08 11.99
N ILE A 121 11.83 15.50 12.37
CA ILE A 121 11.58 16.34 13.54
C ILE A 121 10.77 15.55 14.56
N GLU A 122 11.30 15.45 15.77
CA GLU A 122 10.75 14.64 16.84
C GLU A 122 10.50 15.47 18.10
N PHE A 123 9.39 15.22 18.78
CA PHE A 123 9.20 15.71 20.14
C PHE A 123 9.61 14.60 21.13
N LYS A 124 10.60 14.82 21.98
CA LYS A 124 10.95 13.90 23.06
C LYS A 124 10.36 14.40 24.36
N THR A 125 9.58 13.56 25.03
CA THR A 125 9.15 13.85 26.40
C THR A 125 10.21 13.31 27.34
N ILE A 126 10.96 14.20 27.99
CA ILE A 126 11.96 13.82 28.99
C ILE A 126 11.21 13.62 30.31
N LYS A 127 11.13 12.35 30.77
CA LYS A 127 10.69 12.06 32.13
C LYS A 127 11.82 12.45 33.08
N LEU A 128 11.61 13.49 33.88
CA LEU A 128 12.51 13.80 34.98
C LEU A 128 12.45 12.66 36.02
N ALA A 129 13.57 12.43 36.72
CA ALA A 129 13.71 11.35 37.69
C ALA A 129 12.60 11.41 38.77
N LYS A 130 12.27 10.24 39.35
CA LYS A 130 11.23 10.09 40.40
C LYS A 130 11.37 11.18 41.47
N GLY A 131 10.41 12.10 41.50
CA GLY A 131 10.36 13.22 42.45
C GLY A 131 10.14 14.60 41.81
N GLN A 132 10.44 14.77 40.52
CA GLN A 132 10.11 16.00 39.77
C GLN A 132 8.81 15.84 38.99
N LYS A 133 7.84 16.73 39.22
CA LYS A 133 6.49 16.68 38.63
C LYS A 133 6.38 17.24 37.20
N ASP A 134 7.45 17.77 36.62
CA ASP A 134 7.38 18.39 35.30
C ASP A 134 8.05 17.52 34.23
N SER A 135 7.27 17.03 33.28
CA SER A 135 7.81 16.49 32.03
C SER A 135 8.12 17.65 31.07
N THR A 136 9.38 17.80 30.68
CA THR A 136 9.77 18.77 29.64
C THR A 136 9.76 18.11 28.27
N ASP A 137 9.08 18.71 27.30
CA ASP A 137 9.15 18.28 25.91
C ASP A 137 10.32 18.99 25.20
N THR A 138 11.18 18.24 24.53
CA THR A 138 12.27 18.76 23.69
C THR A 138 12.02 18.47 22.22
N LEU A 139 12.55 19.31 21.33
CA LEU A 139 12.47 19.16 19.88
C LEU A 139 13.83 18.67 19.35
N ASP A 140 13.84 17.52 18.69
CA ASP A 140 15.04 16.93 18.08
C ASP A 140 14.91 16.96 16.56
N ILE A 141 15.98 17.37 15.87
CA ILE A 141 16.05 17.42 14.40
C ILE A 141 17.16 16.49 13.93
N VAL A 142 16.81 15.49 13.11
CA VAL A 142 17.74 14.46 12.60
C VAL A 142 17.78 14.46 11.09
N TYR A 143 18.99 14.65 10.54
CA TYR A 143 19.27 14.63 9.11
C TYR A 143 19.58 13.22 8.62
N ARG A 144 18.97 12.80 7.51
CA ARG A 144 19.32 11.56 6.80
C ARG A 144 19.54 11.82 5.32
N LYS A 145 20.63 11.29 4.77
CA LYS A 145 20.87 11.26 3.32
C LYS A 145 19.88 10.26 2.69
N ALA A 146 19.21 10.65 1.61
CA ALA A 146 18.40 9.74 0.83
C ALA A 146 19.27 8.59 0.33
N LYS A 147 18.94 7.35 0.73
CA LYS A 147 19.51 6.12 0.16
C LYS A 147 18.35 5.28 -0.33
N HIS A 148 18.13 5.24 -1.64
CA HIS A 148 17.41 4.14 -2.29
C HIS A 148 18.28 3.73 -3.49
N GLY A 149 19.08 2.70 -3.29
CA GLY A 149 19.71 1.95 -4.37
C GLY A 149 19.21 0.53 -4.25
N VAL A 150 18.32 0.14 -5.17
CA VAL A 150 17.89 -1.26 -5.28
C VAL A 150 19.07 -2.00 -5.89
N SER A 151 19.80 -2.78 -5.09
CA SER A 151 20.86 -3.64 -5.61
C SER A 151 20.21 -4.86 -6.27
N VAL A 152 20.22 -4.88 -7.59
CA VAL A 152 19.77 -6.03 -8.39
C VAL A 152 20.81 -7.14 -8.21
N LEU A 153 20.45 -8.17 -7.44
CA LEU A 153 21.19 -9.43 -7.45
C LEU A 153 20.62 -10.33 -8.54
N GLU A 154 21.49 -10.91 -9.37
CA GLU A 154 21.11 -11.96 -10.30
C GLU A 154 20.87 -13.26 -9.53
N PRO A 155 19.66 -13.86 -9.61
CA PRO A 155 19.42 -15.16 -9.02
C PRO A 155 19.91 -16.26 -9.97
N LYS A 156 20.72 -17.18 -9.45
CA LYS A 156 20.91 -18.52 -10.03
C LYS A 156 19.89 -19.46 -9.40
N ILE A 157 18.80 -19.74 -10.09
CA ILE A 157 17.87 -20.82 -9.70
C ILE A 157 17.44 -21.57 -10.96
N GLU A 158 17.62 -22.89 -10.91
CA GLU A 158 17.05 -23.86 -11.83
C GLU A 158 15.52 -23.84 -11.71
N LEU A 159 14.85 -23.38 -12.76
CA LEU A 159 13.40 -23.51 -12.89
C LEU A 159 13.03 -24.98 -12.98
N LEU A 160 12.11 -25.43 -12.13
CA LEU A 160 11.22 -26.52 -12.51
C LEU A 160 10.37 -26.03 -13.69
N GLN A 161 10.60 -26.57 -14.89
CA GLN A 161 9.70 -26.35 -16.02
C GLN A 161 8.40 -27.14 -15.77
N PRO A 162 7.22 -26.50 -15.70
CA PRO A 162 5.98 -27.24 -15.57
C PRO A 162 5.41 -27.56 -16.95
N LEU A 163 5.18 -28.85 -17.19
CA LEU A 163 4.46 -29.40 -18.35
C LEU A 163 2.95 -29.08 -18.34
N ALA A 164 2.41 -28.41 -17.30
CA ALA A 164 1.01 -27.96 -17.20
C ALA A 164 0.87 -26.66 -16.37
N ARG A 165 -0.01 -25.74 -16.79
CA ARG A 165 -0.31 -24.49 -16.05
C ARG A 165 -1.03 -24.80 -14.73
N ARG A 166 -0.52 -24.26 -13.62
CA ARG A 166 -1.10 -24.40 -12.27
C ARG A 166 -1.46 -23.02 -11.72
N TYR A 167 -2.42 -22.98 -10.81
CA TYR A 167 -3.03 -21.73 -10.35
C TYR A 167 -3.14 -21.68 -8.83
N VAL A 168 -3.12 -20.48 -8.28
CA VAL A 168 -3.45 -20.17 -6.89
C VAL A 168 -4.36 -18.95 -6.79
N TYR A 169 -5.44 -19.07 -6.01
CA TYR A 169 -6.45 -18.05 -5.79
C TYR A 169 -6.62 -17.79 -4.29
N VAL A 170 -6.80 -16.54 -3.88
CA VAL A 170 -7.16 -16.22 -2.49
C VAL A 170 -8.67 -16.22 -2.37
N TYR A 171 -9.21 -17.31 -1.82
CA TYR A 171 -10.66 -17.56 -1.79
C TYR A 171 -11.39 -16.70 -0.77
N GLU A 172 -10.91 -16.66 0.47
CA GLU A 172 -11.51 -15.83 1.52
C GLU A 172 -10.64 -14.60 1.78
N ARG A 173 -11.30 -13.46 1.88
CA ARG A 173 -10.65 -12.18 2.20
C ARG A 173 -10.19 -12.09 3.65
N TYR A 174 -9.01 -11.50 3.84
CA TYR A 174 -8.53 -11.09 5.16
C TYR A 174 -8.42 -9.56 5.23
N TRP A 175 -8.88 -8.98 6.35
CA TRP A 175 -8.89 -7.53 6.49
C TRP A 175 -7.49 -7.03 6.89
N GLU A 176 -6.91 -6.20 6.02
CA GLU A 176 -5.67 -5.45 6.22
C GLU A 176 -5.81 -4.10 5.50
N GLN A 177 -4.93 -3.15 5.85
CA GLN A 177 -4.87 -1.86 5.13
C GLN A 177 -4.23 -2.03 3.76
N LEU A 178 -4.55 -1.13 2.83
CA LEU A 178 -4.21 -1.26 1.40
C LEU A 178 -2.75 -1.64 1.18
N THR A 179 -1.80 -0.88 1.75
CA THR A 179 -0.36 -1.16 1.59
C THR A 179 0.02 -2.56 2.04
N MET A 180 -0.56 -3.03 3.14
CA MET A 180 -0.24 -4.36 3.67
C MET A 180 -0.88 -5.45 2.81
N ASN A 181 -2.11 -5.26 2.34
CA ASN A 181 -2.75 -6.20 1.40
C ASN A 181 -2.00 -6.28 0.07
N THR A 182 -1.56 -5.16 -0.48
CA THR A 182 -0.72 -5.13 -1.67
C THR A 182 0.58 -5.90 -1.44
N ARG A 183 1.28 -5.67 -0.32
CA ARG A 183 2.49 -6.42 0.04
C ARG A 183 2.22 -7.93 0.19
N VAL A 184 1.10 -8.30 0.81
CA VAL A 184 0.67 -9.70 0.99
C VAL A 184 0.44 -10.40 -0.34
N LEU A 185 -0.18 -9.71 -1.30
CA LEU A 185 -0.37 -10.22 -2.65
C LEU A 185 0.97 -10.42 -3.37
N MET A 186 1.90 -9.45 -3.27
CA MET A 186 3.24 -9.60 -3.83
C MET A 186 3.99 -10.79 -3.21
N ALA A 187 3.86 -10.98 -1.89
CA ALA A 187 4.42 -12.13 -1.20
C ALA A 187 3.81 -13.45 -1.72
N LEU A 188 2.51 -13.50 -2.03
CA LEU A 188 1.91 -14.68 -2.66
C LEU A 188 2.54 -14.96 -4.03
N ALA A 189 2.68 -13.94 -4.88
CA ALA A 189 3.30 -14.05 -6.19
C ALA A 189 4.75 -14.54 -6.11
N SER A 190 5.50 -14.12 -5.08
CA SER A 190 6.84 -14.63 -4.80
C SER A 190 6.82 -16.14 -4.54
N GLN A 191 5.91 -16.60 -3.68
CA GLN A 191 5.86 -18.01 -3.27
C GLN A 191 5.28 -18.93 -4.35
N ALA A 192 4.22 -18.48 -5.03
CA ALA A 192 3.58 -19.20 -6.13
C ALA A 192 4.58 -19.58 -7.24
N ARG A 193 5.62 -18.74 -7.44
CA ARG A 193 6.70 -19.03 -8.38
C ARG A 193 7.40 -20.36 -8.10
N LEU A 194 7.66 -20.68 -6.84
CA LEU A 194 8.36 -21.89 -6.41
C LEU A 194 7.53 -23.16 -6.70
N GLY A 195 6.20 -23.03 -6.71
CA GLY A 195 5.27 -24.07 -7.15
C GLY A 195 4.99 -24.06 -8.65
N GLY A 196 5.59 -23.16 -9.43
CA GLY A 196 5.24 -22.97 -10.85
C GLY A 196 3.74 -22.66 -11.04
N ARG A 197 3.14 -21.91 -10.11
CA ARG A 197 1.73 -21.50 -10.15
C ARG A 197 1.61 -20.05 -10.58
N PHE A 198 0.62 -19.76 -11.42
CA PHE A 198 0.11 -18.41 -11.66
C PHE A 198 -0.79 -17.97 -10.50
N VAL A 199 -0.74 -16.68 -10.16
CA VAL A 199 -1.63 -16.12 -9.14
C VAL A 199 -2.83 -15.50 -9.86
N VAL A 200 -4.04 -15.83 -9.43
CA VAL A 200 -5.23 -15.21 -10.00
C VAL A 200 -5.40 -13.80 -9.44
N GLU A 201 -5.74 -12.85 -10.31
CA GLU A 201 -6.01 -11.46 -9.93
C GLU A 201 -7.14 -11.38 -8.90
N PRO A 202 -6.92 -10.73 -7.75
CA PRO A 202 -7.99 -10.54 -6.78
C PRO A 202 -8.94 -9.43 -7.24
N LYS A 203 -10.19 -9.49 -6.81
CA LYS A 203 -11.05 -8.31 -6.73
C LYS A 203 -10.67 -7.48 -5.51
N VAL A 204 -10.84 -6.17 -5.61
CA VAL A 204 -10.44 -5.18 -4.61
C VAL A 204 -11.65 -4.33 -4.24
N LYS A 205 -11.85 -4.13 -2.92
CA LYS A 205 -12.85 -3.21 -2.38
C LYS A 205 -12.33 -2.54 -1.12
N ASP A 206 -12.42 -1.22 -1.08
CA ASP A 206 -11.75 -0.34 -0.12
C ASP A 206 -10.27 -0.64 -0.04
N SER A 207 -9.84 -1.52 0.86
CA SER A 207 -8.43 -1.91 1.00
C SER A 207 -8.24 -3.42 0.98
N VAL A 208 -9.32 -4.18 0.74
CA VAL A 208 -9.40 -5.62 0.95
C VAL A 208 -9.35 -6.33 -0.38
N PHE A 209 -8.50 -7.36 -0.47
CA PHE A 209 -8.33 -8.19 -1.66
C PHE A 209 -9.03 -9.54 -1.44
N GLY A 210 -9.77 -10.01 -2.43
CA GLY A 210 -10.53 -11.26 -2.37
C GLY A 210 -11.36 -11.51 -3.63
N ASP A 211 -12.55 -12.06 -3.45
CA ASP A 211 -13.48 -12.48 -4.52
C ASP A 211 -14.55 -11.44 -4.87
N THR A 212 -14.69 -10.39 -4.04
CA THR A 212 -15.69 -9.33 -4.19
C THR A 212 -15.04 -7.97 -4.41
N GLY A 213 -15.65 -7.13 -5.25
CA GLY A 213 -15.19 -5.76 -5.50
C GLY A 213 -14.97 -5.48 -6.98
N TYR A 214 -14.08 -4.54 -7.27
CA TYR A 214 -13.68 -4.20 -8.63
C TYR A 214 -12.43 -5.01 -9.04
N PRO A 215 -12.19 -5.22 -10.34
CA PRO A 215 -10.98 -5.87 -10.83
C PRO A 215 -9.70 -5.20 -10.30
N PHE A 216 -8.63 -5.98 -10.10
CA PHE A 216 -7.31 -5.44 -9.71
C PHE A 216 -6.83 -4.34 -10.67
N SER A 217 -7.14 -4.47 -11.96
CA SER A 217 -6.83 -3.50 -13.02
C SER A 217 -7.47 -2.13 -12.84
N THR A 218 -8.54 -2.03 -12.05
CA THR A 218 -9.11 -0.74 -11.65
C THR A 218 -8.14 0.07 -10.79
N TYR A 219 -7.29 -0.59 -10.00
CA TYR A 219 -6.39 0.06 -9.04
C TYR A 219 -4.95 0.17 -9.55
N TYR A 220 -4.49 -0.81 -10.33
CA TYR A 220 -3.09 -0.90 -10.75
C TYR A 220 -2.96 -1.23 -12.23
N ASN A 221 -1.83 -0.82 -12.83
CA ASN A 221 -1.48 -1.24 -14.18
C ASN A 221 -1.01 -2.71 -14.17
N VAL A 222 -1.90 -3.63 -14.53
CA VAL A 222 -1.62 -5.08 -14.49
C VAL A 222 -0.52 -5.48 -15.45
N THR A 223 -0.47 -4.88 -16.65
CA THR A 223 0.55 -5.18 -17.66
C THR A 223 1.95 -4.87 -17.13
N GLN A 224 2.15 -3.67 -16.59
CA GLN A 224 3.41 -3.29 -15.97
C GLN A 224 3.69 -4.10 -14.69
N THR A 225 2.67 -4.37 -13.89
CA THR A 225 2.80 -5.22 -12.69
C THR A 225 3.34 -6.61 -13.07
N ASN A 226 2.80 -7.24 -14.11
CA ASN A 226 3.27 -8.53 -14.60
C ASN A 226 4.69 -8.47 -15.15
N ALA A 227 5.06 -7.39 -15.87
CA ALA A 227 6.43 -7.19 -16.33
C ALA A 227 7.42 -7.03 -15.16
N LEU A 228 7.03 -6.26 -14.13
CA LEU A 228 7.81 -6.06 -12.91
C LEU A 228 7.98 -7.37 -12.12
N LEU A 229 6.90 -8.13 -11.93
CA LEU A 229 6.92 -9.42 -11.25
C LEU A 229 7.85 -10.41 -11.98
N LYS A 230 7.66 -10.58 -13.30
CA LYS A 230 8.45 -11.49 -14.12
C LYS A 230 9.94 -11.15 -14.08
N SER A 231 10.30 -9.88 -14.25
CA SER A 231 11.70 -9.44 -14.25
C SER A 231 12.41 -9.61 -12.90
N ASN A 232 11.66 -9.69 -11.80
CA ASN A 232 12.16 -9.87 -10.43
C ASN A 232 12.06 -11.31 -9.89
N GLY A 233 11.65 -12.27 -10.73
CA GLY A 233 11.58 -13.68 -10.36
C GLY A 233 10.31 -14.08 -9.61
N TYR A 234 9.23 -13.33 -9.75
CA TYR A 234 7.91 -13.66 -9.19
C TYR A 234 7.06 -14.42 -10.21
N SER A 235 5.97 -15.02 -9.75
CA SER A 235 4.87 -15.40 -10.63
C SER A 235 4.12 -14.15 -11.13
N THR A 236 3.56 -14.23 -12.33
CA THR A 236 2.63 -13.22 -12.86
C THR A 236 1.19 -13.51 -12.46
N PHE A 237 0.34 -12.51 -12.66
CA PHE A 237 -1.10 -12.58 -12.51
C PHE A 237 -1.80 -13.06 -13.78
N VAL A 238 -2.94 -13.72 -13.59
CA VAL A 238 -3.88 -14.17 -14.62
C VAL A 238 -5.30 -13.75 -14.25
N THR A 239 -6.17 -13.62 -15.25
CA THR A 239 -7.55 -13.20 -15.03
C THR A 239 -8.38 -14.31 -14.38
N GLU A 240 -9.46 -13.92 -13.70
CA GLU A 240 -10.45 -14.86 -13.15
C GLU A 240 -11.07 -15.72 -14.27
N ASN A 241 -11.31 -15.14 -15.46
CA ASN A 241 -11.83 -15.88 -16.61
C ASN A 241 -10.87 -16.97 -17.12
N GLU A 242 -9.56 -16.71 -17.16
CA GLU A 242 -8.58 -17.75 -17.49
C GLU A 242 -8.61 -18.87 -16.45
N PHE A 243 -8.63 -18.49 -15.17
CA PHE A 243 -8.71 -19.45 -14.07
C PHE A 243 -9.96 -20.32 -14.15
N ASP A 244 -11.14 -19.72 -14.33
CA ASP A 244 -12.41 -20.44 -14.45
C ASP A 244 -12.39 -21.41 -15.63
N THR A 245 -11.83 -21.00 -16.78
CA THR A 245 -11.71 -21.86 -17.96
C THR A 245 -10.81 -23.08 -17.69
N GLU A 246 -9.73 -22.90 -16.92
CA GLU A 246 -8.72 -23.92 -16.68
C GLU A 246 -9.02 -24.82 -15.47
N CYS A 247 -9.88 -24.37 -14.56
CA CYS A 247 -10.10 -24.98 -13.26
C CYS A 247 -11.54 -25.42 -12.99
N SER A 248 -12.53 -24.95 -13.75
CA SER A 248 -13.93 -25.34 -13.54
C SER A 248 -14.19 -26.75 -14.06
N VAL A 249 -14.05 -27.73 -13.19
CA VAL A 249 -14.49 -29.11 -13.42
C VAL A 249 -15.63 -29.39 -12.45
N ASN A 250 -16.79 -29.82 -12.95
CA ASN A 250 -17.94 -30.22 -12.13
C ASN A 250 -18.48 -29.14 -11.16
N ASN A 251 -18.51 -27.87 -11.58
CA ASN A 251 -18.93 -26.69 -10.79
C ASN A 251 -18.02 -26.33 -9.60
N ASP A 252 -16.85 -26.96 -9.49
CA ASP A 252 -15.86 -26.63 -8.46
C ASP A 252 -14.69 -25.86 -9.07
N GLN A 253 -14.44 -24.66 -8.53
CA GLN A 253 -13.33 -23.80 -8.96
C GLN A 253 -11.96 -24.26 -8.43
N PHE A 254 -11.95 -25.09 -7.38
CA PHE A 254 -10.71 -25.54 -6.73
C PHE A 254 -10.62 -27.05 -6.72
N HIS A 255 -9.40 -27.57 -6.85
CA HIS A 255 -9.08 -28.97 -6.59
C HIS A 255 -8.66 -29.20 -5.13
N ALA A 256 -8.13 -28.16 -4.48
CA ALA A 256 -7.95 -28.14 -3.03
C ALA A 256 -7.99 -26.74 -2.45
N ILE A 257 -8.31 -26.66 -1.15
CA ILE A 257 -8.20 -25.44 -0.35
C ILE A 257 -7.23 -25.67 0.81
N VAL A 258 -6.33 -24.70 1.02
CA VAL A 258 -5.41 -24.66 2.16
C VAL A 258 -5.79 -23.52 3.09
N HIS A 259 -5.75 -23.79 4.40
CA HIS A 259 -5.76 -22.78 5.45
C HIS A 259 -4.54 -22.94 6.36
N PHE A 260 -3.85 -21.83 6.64
CA PHE A 260 -2.70 -21.82 7.55
C PHE A 260 -3.13 -21.53 8.99
N LEU A 261 -2.75 -22.41 9.92
CA LEU A 261 -3.04 -22.29 11.35
C LEU A 261 -2.04 -21.35 12.03
N TYR A 262 -2.28 -20.04 11.95
CA TYR A 262 -1.42 -19.03 12.60
C TYR A 262 -1.55 -19.06 14.14
N GLU A 263 -0.44 -18.91 14.85
CA GLU A 263 -0.39 -19.04 16.32
C GLU A 263 -0.79 -17.77 17.12
N ASP A 264 -0.92 -16.62 16.47
CA ASP A 264 -1.25 -15.37 17.16
C ASP A 264 -2.70 -15.34 17.68
N ASP A 265 -2.91 -14.88 18.92
CA ASP A 265 -4.23 -14.83 19.57
C ASP A 265 -5.31 -14.12 18.74
N LYS A 266 -4.97 -13.05 18.01
CA LYS A 266 -5.95 -12.36 17.14
C LYS A 266 -6.29 -13.20 15.92
N ALA A 267 -5.32 -13.93 15.39
CA ALA A 267 -5.55 -14.87 14.30
C ALA A 267 -6.46 -16.01 14.74
N VAL A 268 -6.15 -16.63 15.88
CA VAL A 268 -6.95 -17.70 16.48
C VAL A 268 -8.37 -17.20 16.76
N SER A 269 -8.50 -16.02 17.38
CA SER A 269 -9.81 -15.41 17.67
C SER A 269 -10.62 -15.13 16.40
N TYR A 270 -9.97 -14.61 15.35
CA TYR A 270 -10.61 -14.38 14.06
C TYR A 270 -11.17 -15.69 13.47
N LEU A 271 -10.37 -16.76 13.47
CA LEU A 271 -10.80 -18.06 12.93
C LEU A 271 -11.91 -18.69 13.75
N LYS A 272 -11.80 -18.63 15.08
CA LYS A 272 -12.85 -19.09 15.98
C LYS A 272 -14.18 -18.40 15.71
N ASN A 273 -14.16 -17.09 15.53
CA ASN A 273 -15.36 -16.32 15.21
C ASN A 273 -15.88 -16.61 13.80
N LYS A 274 -14.98 -16.71 12.80
CA LYS A 274 -15.34 -16.96 11.41
C LYS A 274 -16.00 -18.33 11.21
N PHE A 275 -15.49 -19.36 11.90
CA PHE A 275 -15.97 -20.74 11.78
C PHE A 275 -16.93 -21.17 12.89
N GLY A 276 -17.18 -20.32 13.89
CA GLY A 276 -18.02 -20.67 15.05
C GLY A 276 -17.47 -21.81 15.89
N ILE A 277 -16.14 -21.90 16.06
CA ILE A 277 -15.49 -23.00 16.77
C ILE A 277 -14.95 -22.62 18.15
N THR A 278 -14.91 -23.61 19.04
CA THR A 278 -14.38 -23.51 20.39
C THR A 278 -12.84 -23.53 20.40
N THR A 279 -12.24 -23.06 21.50
CA THR A 279 -10.78 -23.17 21.72
C THR A 279 -10.32 -24.62 21.62
N ARG A 280 -11.06 -25.55 22.24
CA ARG A 280 -10.73 -26.98 22.22
C ARG A 280 -10.65 -27.55 20.81
N GLN A 281 -11.63 -27.21 19.95
CA GLN A 281 -11.62 -27.65 18.55
C GLN A 281 -10.42 -27.09 17.77
N TYR A 282 -10.06 -25.83 18.02
CA TYR A 282 -8.88 -25.23 17.42
C TYR A 282 -7.58 -25.91 17.89
N ASP A 283 -7.44 -26.15 19.20
CA ASP A 283 -6.26 -26.80 19.76
C ASP A 283 -6.11 -28.24 19.25
N GLU A 284 -7.22 -28.97 19.09
CA GLU A 284 -7.23 -30.32 18.53
C GLU A 284 -6.75 -30.36 17.07
N ILE A 285 -7.17 -29.39 16.24
CA ILE A 285 -6.69 -29.34 14.85
C ILE A 285 -5.24 -28.86 14.76
N SER A 286 -4.85 -27.87 15.57
CA SER A 286 -3.47 -27.39 15.64
C SER A 286 -2.52 -28.51 16.09
N ARG A 287 -2.87 -29.27 17.14
CA ARG A 287 -2.05 -30.40 17.62
C ARG A 287 -1.85 -31.48 16.56
N ARG A 288 -2.88 -31.78 15.77
CA ARG A 288 -2.77 -32.73 14.65
C ARG A 288 -1.88 -32.21 13.54
N ALA A 289 -2.07 -30.95 13.14
CA ALA A 289 -1.24 -30.30 12.13
C ALA A 289 0.23 -30.24 12.55
N LYS A 290 0.52 -29.93 13.83
CA LYS A 290 1.88 -29.89 14.37
C LYS A 290 2.65 -31.21 14.26
N LYS A 291 1.96 -32.36 14.25
CA LYS A 291 2.63 -33.67 14.19
C LYS A 291 3.29 -33.93 12.83
N ASN A 292 2.60 -33.57 11.74
CA ASN A 292 3.00 -33.92 10.37
C ASN A 292 3.15 -32.69 9.44
N GLY A 293 3.00 -31.48 9.99
CA GLY A 293 2.93 -30.21 9.27
C GLY A 293 1.55 -29.84 8.72
N TRP A 294 0.62 -30.80 8.64
CA TRP A 294 -0.75 -30.56 8.19
C TRP A 294 -1.73 -31.62 8.69
N THR A 295 -3.02 -31.37 8.51
CA THR A 295 -4.13 -32.31 8.76
C THR A 295 -5.33 -31.97 7.86
N ASP A 296 -6.23 -32.92 7.67
CA ASP A 296 -7.53 -32.66 7.04
C ASP A 296 -8.29 -31.55 7.78
N CYS A 297 -8.71 -30.54 7.04
CA CYS A 297 -9.30 -29.31 7.56
C CYS A 297 -10.81 -29.43 7.66
N LYS A 298 -11.31 -30.19 8.63
CA LYS A 298 -12.77 -30.36 8.85
C LYS A 298 -13.49 -29.02 9.07
N LEU A 299 -12.77 -27.97 9.50
CA LEU A 299 -13.28 -26.61 9.68
C LEU A 299 -13.77 -25.96 8.37
N LEU A 300 -13.17 -26.33 7.24
CA LEU A 300 -13.51 -25.78 5.94
C LEU A 300 -14.62 -26.58 5.23
N LYS A 301 -15.15 -27.63 5.86
CA LYS A 301 -16.17 -28.48 5.25
C LYS A 301 -17.44 -27.71 4.79
N PRO A 302 -17.90 -26.65 5.49
CA PRO A 302 -19.00 -25.82 4.99
C PRO A 302 -18.69 -25.04 3.71
N TYR A 303 -17.41 -24.89 3.37
CA TYR A 303 -16.91 -24.17 2.19
C TYR A 303 -16.37 -25.12 1.12
N SER A 304 -16.64 -26.42 1.24
CA SER A 304 -16.14 -27.45 0.33
C SER A 304 -17.27 -28.23 -0.31
N SER A 305 -17.12 -28.52 -1.60
CA SER A 305 -17.92 -29.48 -2.33
C SER A 305 -17.46 -30.92 -2.09
N PRO A 306 -18.29 -31.93 -2.44
CA PRO A 306 -17.87 -33.33 -2.42
C PRO A 306 -16.67 -33.58 -3.36
N GLY A 307 -15.56 -34.09 -2.82
CA GLY A 307 -14.35 -34.39 -3.58
C GLY A 307 -13.25 -33.32 -3.49
N LEU A 308 -13.57 -32.13 -2.99
CA LEU A 308 -12.58 -31.08 -2.71
C LEU A 308 -11.67 -31.47 -1.54
N LYS A 309 -10.36 -31.47 -1.75
CA LYS A 309 -9.38 -31.69 -0.67
C LYS A 309 -9.22 -30.42 0.15
N VAL A 310 -9.32 -30.52 1.48
CA VAL A 310 -9.19 -29.35 2.37
C VAL A 310 -8.13 -29.58 3.44
N PHE A 311 -7.14 -28.69 3.50
CA PHE A 311 -5.95 -28.85 4.33
C PHE A 311 -5.76 -27.72 5.33
N CYS A 312 -5.48 -28.08 6.57
CA CYS A 312 -5.10 -27.18 7.64
C CYS A 312 -3.61 -27.37 7.87
N VAL A 313 -2.81 -26.35 7.57
CA VAL A 313 -1.35 -26.41 7.52
C VAL A 313 -0.76 -25.63 8.69
N ASP A 314 0.18 -26.24 9.40
CA ASP A 314 0.97 -25.54 10.41
C ASP A 314 2.10 -24.76 9.72
N PRO A 315 2.10 -23.41 9.77
CA PRO A 315 3.06 -22.58 9.04
C PRO A 315 4.46 -22.50 9.70
N ILE A 316 4.65 -23.15 10.87
CA ILE A 316 5.95 -23.27 11.54
C ILE A 316 6.62 -24.57 11.12
N VAL A 317 5.86 -25.67 11.06
CA VAL A 317 6.39 -26.96 10.60
C VAL A 317 6.58 -26.94 9.08
N VAL A 318 5.59 -26.44 8.34
CA VAL A 318 5.72 -26.19 6.89
C VAL A 318 6.25 -24.77 6.71
N ALA A 319 7.57 -24.62 6.84
CA ALA A 319 8.26 -23.33 6.84
C ALA A 319 8.69 -22.82 5.45
N GLU A 320 8.44 -23.59 4.39
CA GLU A 320 8.81 -23.23 3.01
C GLU A 320 7.72 -23.66 2.02
N TRP A 321 7.46 -22.84 0.99
CA TRP A 321 6.43 -23.15 -0.02
C TRP A 321 6.73 -24.45 -0.78
N SER A 322 8.00 -24.75 -1.04
CA SER A 322 8.37 -25.97 -1.75
C SER A 322 8.02 -27.25 -0.97
N VAL A 323 7.95 -27.17 0.36
CA VAL A 323 7.50 -28.27 1.23
C VAL A 323 5.98 -28.45 1.13
N LEU A 324 5.23 -27.34 1.10
CA LEU A 324 3.79 -27.36 0.84
C LEU A 324 3.48 -28.04 -0.51
N GLU A 325 4.19 -27.66 -1.57
CA GLU A 325 3.99 -28.21 -2.92
C GLU A 325 4.27 -29.71 -3.00
N ARG A 326 5.48 -30.13 -2.61
CA ARG A 326 5.89 -31.54 -2.75
C ARG A 326 5.21 -32.46 -1.72
N GLY A 327 4.98 -31.97 -0.50
CA GLY A 327 4.52 -32.79 0.61
C GLY A 327 3.00 -32.89 0.74
N ILE A 328 2.27 -31.84 0.35
CA ILE A 328 0.83 -31.70 0.63
C ILE A 328 0.04 -31.58 -0.67
N LEU A 329 0.46 -30.68 -1.56
CA LEU A 329 -0.31 -30.37 -2.75
C LEU A 329 -0.12 -31.36 -3.89
N GLN A 330 1.04 -32.01 -4.00
CA GLN A 330 1.31 -33.13 -4.91
C GLN A 330 0.67 -32.94 -6.31
N ASP A 331 1.11 -31.89 -7.00
CA ASP A 331 0.69 -31.52 -8.37
C ASP A 331 -0.76 -31.05 -8.57
N ILE A 332 -1.51 -30.74 -7.50
CA ILE A 332 -2.82 -30.10 -7.60
C ILE A 332 -2.79 -28.89 -8.53
N LYS A 333 -3.63 -28.90 -9.58
CA LYS A 333 -3.69 -27.84 -10.59
C LYS A 333 -4.22 -26.51 -10.03
N CYS A 334 -5.33 -26.54 -9.30
CA CYS A 334 -6.07 -25.34 -8.89
C CYS A 334 -6.19 -25.27 -7.38
N LEU A 335 -5.44 -24.34 -6.78
CA LEU A 335 -5.34 -24.17 -5.32
C LEU A 335 -6.13 -22.95 -4.87
N GLY A 336 -7.05 -23.12 -3.93
CA GLY A 336 -7.59 -22.05 -3.11
C GLY A 336 -6.78 -21.87 -1.83
N ILE A 337 -6.51 -20.63 -1.42
CA ILE A 337 -5.99 -20.31 -0.09
C ILE A 337 -7.07 -19.57 0.68
N PHE A 338 -7.48 -20.14 1.81
CA PHE A 338 -8.43 -19.52 2.72
C PHE A 338 -7.70 -18.51 3.61
N ALA A 339 -7.98 -17.21 3.39
CA ALA A 339 -7.42 -16.09 4.14
C ALA A 339 -5.88 -16.07 4.14
N TRP A 340 -5.29 -15.81 2.97
CA TRP A 340 -3.85 -15.58 2.85
C TRP A 340 -3.43 -14.32 3.62
N ARG A 341 -2.44 -14.47 4.53
CA ARG A 341 -1.96 -13.36 5.37
C ARG A 341 -0.52 -12.96 5.06
N GLY A 342 0.09 -13.49 4.00
CA GLY A 342 1.45 -13.14 3.59
C GLY A 342 2.55 -13.77 4.44
N ILE A 343 3.71 -13.11 4.42
CA ILE A 343 4.95 -13.53 5.05
C ILE A 343 5.30 -12.57 6.18
N GLY A 344 5.77 -13.09 7.32
CA GLY A 344 6.26 -12.27 8.42
C GLY A 344 6.04 -12.90 9.80
N PHE A 345 6.11 -12.07 10.85
CA PHE A 345 6.15 -12.53 12.22
C PHE A 345 4.74 -12.86 12.79
N LYS A 346 4.62 -14.01 13.49
CA LYS A 346 3.50 -14.51 14.33
C LYS A 346 2.10 -14.65 13.71
N THR A 347 1.69 -13.71 12.87
CA THR A 347 0.37 -13.65 12.22
C THR A 347 0.39 -14.13 10.77
N ARG A 348 1.54 -14.59 10.29
CA ARG A 348 1.86 -14.81 8.88
C ARG A 348 2.71 -16.06 8.73
N THR A 349 2.92 -16.50 7.50
CA THR A 349 3.81 -17.63 7.20
C THR A 349 5.27 -17.23 7.36
N SER A 350 6.13 -18.22 7.64
CA SER A 350 7.58 -18.03 7.80
C SER A 350 8.36 -18.16 6.49
N PHE A 351 7.67 -18.24 5.34
CA PHE A 351 8.29 -18.52 4.05
C PHE A 351 9.36 -17.49 3.66
N GLY A 352 10.46 -17.97 3.07
CA GLY A 352 11.57 -17.12 2.63
C GLY A 352 11.34 -16.45 1.28
N GLU A 353 11.94 -15.28 1.07
CA GLU A 353 11.97 -14.56 -0.22
C GLU A 353 13.39 -14.48 -0.81
N LYS A 354 14.24 -15.48 -0.52
CA LYS A 354 15.65 -15.47 -0.95
C LYS A 354 15.82 -15.71 -2.46
N HIS A 355 14.78 -16.22 -3.13
CA HIS A 355 14.80 -16.58 -4.55
C HIS A 355 14.43 -15.43 -5.50
N VAL A 356 13.89 -14.33 -4.97
CA VAL A 356 13.52 -13.15 -5.76
C VAL A 356 14.61 -12.10 -5.71
N LYS A 357 14.71 -11.27 -6.75
CA LYS A 357 15.73 -10.21 -6.84
C LYS A 357 15.53 -9.09 -5.82
N VAL A 358 14.26 -8.82 -5.51
CA VAL A 358 13.77 -7.69 -4.71
C VAL A 358 12.63 -8.22 -3.85
N SER A 359 12.58 -7.85 -2.57
CA SER A 359 11.58 -8.36 -1.62
C SER A 359 10.16 -7.89 -1.95
N SER A 360 9.12 -8.59 -1.45
CA SER A 360 7.73 -8.15 -1.66
C SER A 360 7.47 -6.76 -1.05
N LYS A 361 8.21 -6.42 0.00
CA LYS A 361 8.22 -5.07 0.59
C LYS A 361 8.74 -4.01 -0.39
N GLU A 362 9.69 -4.32 -1.24
CA GLU A 362 10.20 -3.33 -2.20
C GLU A 362 9.37 -3.32 -3.48
N ILE A 363 8.95 -4.49 -3.98
CA ILE A 363 8.11 -4.60 -5.18
C ILE A 363 6.80 -3.82 -5.04
N HIS A 364 6.12 -3.91 -3.89
CA HIS A 364 4.84 -3.19 -3.76
C HIS A 364 4.99 -1.67 -3.83
N PHE A 365 6.15 -1.11 -3.49
CA PHE A 365 6.41 0.33 -3.64
C PHE A 365 6.56 0.73 -5.11
N LEU A 366 6.97 -0.20 -5.97
CA LEU A 366 7.21 0.03 -7.39
C LEU A 366 5.94 -0.14 -8.24
N LEU A 367 4.84 -0.64 -7.68
CA LEU A 367 3.59 -0.78 -8.42
C LEU A 367 3.10 0.58 -8.91
N GLU A 368 2.60 0.60 -10.14
CA GLU A 368 2.01 1.77 -10.78
C GLU A 368 0.49 1.71 -10.65
N PRO A 369 -0.15 2.82 -10.22
CA PRO A 369 -1.60 2.92 -10.28
C PRO A 369 -2.16 2.77 -11.70
N SER A 370 -3.44 2.45 -11.82
CA SER A 370 -4.12 2.38 -13.12
C SER A 370 -4.18 3.77 -13.79
N LEU A 371 -4.35 3.79 -15.12
CA LEU A 371 -4.51 5.03 -15.87
C LEU A 371 -5.68 5.88 -15.36
N ALA A 372 -6.78 5.25 -14.94
CA ALA A 372 -7.92 5.96 -14.38
C ALA A 372 -7.56 6.72 -13.09
N ILE A 373 -6.77 6.10 -12.19
CA ILE A 373 -6.28 6.76 -10.98
C ILE A 373 -5.30 7.89 -11.31
N LEU A 374 -4.39 7.67 -12.26
CA LEU A 374 -3.43 8.68 -12.68
C LEU A 374 -4.13 9.90 -13.30
N ASN A 375 -5.13 9.67 -14.15
CA ASN A 375 -5.94 10.74 -14.76
C ASN A 375 -6.70 11.54 -13.69
N GLU A 376 -7.31 10.89 -12.71
CA GLU A 376 -7.97 11.58 -11.58
C GLU A 376 -7.00 12.47 -10.79
N ALA A 377 -5.80 11.95 -10.50
CA ALA A 377 -4.75 12.70 -9.82
C ALA A 377 -4.28 13.91 -10.66
N GLU A 378 -4.12 13.72 -11.97
CA GLU A 378 -3.70 14.75 -12.90
C GLU A 378 -4.75 15.86 -13.03
N ILE A 379 -6.01 15.52 -13.26
CA ILE A 379 -7.13 16.47 -13.34
C ILE A 379 -7.20 17.31 -12.06
N PHE A 380 -7.13 16.67 -10.89
CA PHE A 380 -7.13 17.41 -9.62
C PHE A 380 -5.92 18.33 -9.50
N THR A 381 -4.73 17.86 -9.88
CA THR A 381 -3.49 18.65 -9.80
C THR A 381 -3.56 19.86 -10.72
N GLN A 382 -3.97 19.70 -11.98
CA GLN A 382 -4.09 20.79 -12.94
C GLN A 382 -5.15 21.81 -12.51
N THR A 383 -6.28 21.37 -11.97
CA THR A 383 -7.40 22.26 -11.62
C THR A 383 -7.26 22.95 -10.26
N ARG A 384 -6.59 22.32 -9.28
CA ARG A 384 -6.53 22.81 -7.89
C ARG A 384 -5.13 23.21 -7.44
N LEU A 385 -4.09 22.63 -8.02
CA LEU A 385 -2.70 22.73 -7.59
C LEU A 385 -1.75 23.31 -8.65
N SER A 386 -2.27 23.81 -9.78
CA SER A 386 -1.46 24.42 -10.83
C SER A 386 -0.70 25.67 -10.35
N GLY A 387 0.43 25.95 -11.02
CA GLY A 387 1.31 27.09 -10.75
C GLY A 387 2.75 26.68 -10.46
N ALA A 388 3.42 27.41 -9.57
CA ALA A 388 4.83 27.21 -9.20
C ALA A 388 5.11 25.96 -8.34
N GLY A 389 4.22 24.96 -8.37
CA GLY A 389 4.25 23.80 -7.50
C GLY A 389 3.38 23.91 -6.25
N TYR A 390 3.43 22.87 -5.43
CA TYR A 390 2.66 22.72 -4.19
C TYR A 390 3.42 21.93 -3.12
N VAL A 391 3.05 22.17 -1.87
CA VAL A 391 3.48 21.36 -0.73
C VAL A 391 2.45 20.25 -0.52
N ALA A 392 2.86 18.99 -0.51
CA ALA A 392 2.02 17.88 -0.07
C ALA A 392 2.21 17.60 1.41
N VAL A 393 1.09 17.38 2.10
CA VAL A 393 1.06 17.08 3.52
C VAL A 393 0.31 15.77 3.73
N GLN A 394 0.99 14.78 4.28
CA GLN A 394 0.41 13.47 4.61
C GLN A 394 0.34 13.30 6.13
N VAL A 395 -0.85 13.05 6.68
CA VAL A 395 -1.04 12.84 8.13
C VAL A 395 -1.64 11.47 8.40
N ARG A 396 -0.87 10.61 9.07
CA ARG A 396 -1.37 9.38 9.68
C ARG A 396 -1.75 9.64 11.14
N GLY A 397 -2.86 10.34 11.34
CA GLY A 397 -3.32 10.77 12.66
C GLY A 397 -3.66 9.59 13.57
N GLU A 398 -4.20 8.50 13.01
CA GLU A 398 -4.63 7.33 13.78
C GLU A 398 -3.47 6.72 14.53
N LYS A 399 -2.35 6.56 13.84
CA LYS A 399 -1.18 5.90 14.41
C LYS A 399 -0.61 6.71 15.56
N VAL A 400 -0.55 8.04 15.39
CA VAL A 400 -0.13 8.96 16.46
C VAL A 400 -1.06 8.86 17.66
N VAL A 401 -2.38 8.87 17.47
CA VAL A 401 -3.35 8.81 18.57
C VAL A 401 -3.32 7.46 19.30
N ILE A 402 -3.26 6.34 18.56
CA ILE A 402 -3.25 5.00 19.14
C ILE A 402 -1.98 4.77 19.98
N GLN A 403 -0.82 5.10 19.42
CA GLN A 403 0.47 4.92 20.11
C GLN A 403 0.63 5.90 21.27
N ASN A 404 0.14 7.12 21.10
CA ASN A 404 0.20 8.19 22.08
C ASN A 404 -1.20 8.58 22.55
N ASN A 405 -1.62 9.80 22.18
CA ASN A 405 -2.91 10.40 22.53
C ASN A 405 -3.20 11.60 21.61
N LEU A 406 -4.41 12.16 21.75
CA LEU A 406 -4.86 13.32 20.96
C LEU A 406 -4.04 14.59 21.24
N THR A 407 -3.52 14.76 22.45
CA THR A 407 -2.67 15.91 22.82
C THR A 407 -1.38 15.92 22.01
N ARG A 408 -0.75 14.75 21.84
CA ARG A 408 0.44 14.58 21.01
C ARG A 408 0.15 14.96 19.55
N LEU A 409 -0.95 14.46 18.99
CA LEU A 409 -1.37 14.82 17.64
C LEU A 409 -1.53 16.35 17.49
N LYS A 410 -2.24 17.01 18.42
CA LYS A 410 -2.43 18.47 18.39
C LYS A 410 -1.09 19.24 18.40
N LYS A 411 -0.10 18.80 19.17
CA LYS A 411 1.25 19.40 19.18
C LYS A 411 1.96 19.25 17.83
N CYS A 412 1.93 18.03 17.26
CA CYS A 412 2.49 17.76 15.93
C CYS A 412 1.84 18.64 14.85
N LEU A 413 0.51 18.79 14.90
CA LEU A 413 -0.24 19.63 13.94
C LEU A 413 0.08 21.12 14.08
N ARG A 414 0.31 21.64 15.29
CA ARG A 414 0.74 23.03 15.49
C ARG A 414 2.10 23.30 14.86
N LEU A 415 3.05 22.39 15.09
CA LEU A 415 4.39 22.49 14.48
C LEU A 415 4.30 22.46 12.95
N LEU A 416 3.49 21.55 12.40
CA LEU A 416 3.25 21.44 10.96
C LEU A 416 2.73 22.74 10.36
N VAL A 417 1.77 23.43 11.01
CA VAL A 417 1.27 24.73 10.55
C VAL A 417 2.40 25.75 10.42
N ASN A 418 3.32 25.79 11.38
CA ASN A 418 4.46 26.72 11.34
C ASN A 418 5.45 26.35 10.23
N VAL A 419 5.76 25.06 10.05
CA VAL A 419 6.65 24.63 8.96
C VAL A 419 6.04 24.94 7.60
N ILE A 420 4.75 24.65 7.38
CA ILE A 420 4.08 24.97 6.12
C ILE A 420 4.18 26.47 5.83
N LYS A 421 3.90 27.34 6.81
CA LYS A 421 4.02 28.80 6.62
C LYS A 421 5.41 29.20 6.15
N ASN A 422 6.45 28.62 6.77
CA ASN A 422 7.84 28.92 6.42
C ASN A 422 8.21 28.34 5.04
N THR A 423 7.81 27.12 4.72
CA THR A 423 7.99 26.49 3.41
C THR A 423 7.35 27.32 2.30
N LYS A 424 6.09 27.74 2.49
CA LYS A 424 5.36 28.59 1.54
C LYS A 424 6.11 29.92 1.29
N LYS A 425 6.56 30.58 2.36
CA LYS A 425 7.29 31.84 2.27
C LYS A 425 8.64 31.68 1.57
N TYR A 426 9.40 30.66 1.93
CA TYR A 426 10.76 30.44 1.43
C TYR A 426 10.78 30.06 -0.05
N PHE A 427 9.88 29.15 -0.47
CA PHE A 427 9.81 28.68 -1.85
C PHE A 427 8.86 29.47 -2.74
N GLY A 428 8.14 30.46 -2.21
CA GLY A 428 7.13 31.21 -2.97
C GLY A 428 5.91 30.35 -3.37
N ILE A 429 5.67 29.23 -2.68
CA ILE A 429 4.59 28.29 -2.99
C ILE A 429 3.32 28.68 -2.23
N SER A 430 2.21 28.84 -2.95
CA SER A 430 0.92 29.20 -2.34
C SER A 430 0.00 28.00 -2.06
N LYS A 431 0.17 26.90 -2.81
CA LYS A 431 -0.71 25.74 -2.80
C LYS A 431 -0.24 24.66 -1.82
N VAL A 432 -1.19 24.09 -1.09
CA VAL A 432 -0.96 22.99 -0.15
C VAL A 432 -1.98 21.89 -0.44
N PHE A 433 -1.51 20.69 -0.73
CA PHE A 433 -2.32 19.49 -0.81
C PHE A 433 -2.30 18.78 0.54
N PHE A 434 -3.45 18.30 1.00
CA PHE A 434 -3.58 17.64 2.29
C PHE A 434 -4.30 16.29 2.18
N ALA A 435 -3.58 15.22 2.55
CA ALA A 435 -4.06 13.85 2.58
C ALA A 435 -3.95 13.29 4.01
N THR A 436 -5.00 12.62 4.48
CA THR A 436 -5.05 12.18 5.88
C THR A 436 -6.01 11.02 6.11
N ASP A 437 -5.66 10.17 7.07
CA ASP A 437 -6.54 9.11 7.54
C ASP A 437 -7.73 9.61 8.38
N MET A 438 -7.82 10.91 8.67
CA MET A 438 -8.91 11.55 9.44
C MET A 438 -10.11 11.99 8.58
N SER A 439 -10.03 11.85 7.25
CA SER A 439 -11.11 12.24 6.33
C SER A 439 -12.23 11.17 6.28
N ASP A 440 -13.30 11.43 5.54
CA ASP A 440 -14.39 10.45 5.35
C ASP A 440 -13.93 9.21 4.54
N PHE A 441 -12.91 9.39 3.68
CA PHE A 441 -12.22 8.30 2.97
C PHE A 441 -11.03 7.73 3.76
N GLY A 442 -10.82 8.24 4.98
CA GLY A 442 -9.75 7.85 5.88
C GLY A 442 -9.93 6.45 6.49
N SER A 443 -9.12 6.15 7.50
CA SER A 443 -8.99 4.76 7.98
C SER A 443 -10.22 4.28 8.75
N GLY A 444 -10.83 3.17 8.32
CA GLY A 444 -11.95 2.55 9.03
C GLY A 444 -11.61 2.06 10.46
N SER A 445 -10.33 1.94 10.80
CA SER A 445 -9.87 1.46 12.12
C SER A 445 -9.95 2.51 13.23
N TRP A 446 -10.24 3.78 12.92
CA TRP A 446 -10.52 4.81 13.92
C TRP A 446 -11.61 4.38 14.91
N ALA A 447 -12.67 3.71 14.45
CA ALA A 447 -13.76 3.29 15.33
C ALA A 447 -13.29 2.31 16.43
N GLY A 448 -12.33 1.44 16.13
CA GLY A 448 -11.74 0.53 17.11
C GLY A 448 -10.72 1.23 18.01
N GLY A 449 -9.79 1.98 17.41
CA GLY A 449 -8.72 2.68 18.14
C GLY A 449 -9.24 3.74 19.10
N LEU A 450 -10.25 4.51 18.70
CA LEU A 450 -10.83 5.57 19.54
C LEU A 450 -11.66 5.03 20.69
N LYS A 451 -12.39 3.92 20.48
CA LYS A 451 -13.14 3.24 21.55
C LYS A 451 -12.20 2.80 22.67
N THR A 452 -11.04 2.25 22.35
CA THR A 452 -10.05 1.87 23.38
C THR A 452 -9.45 3.06 24.14
N LYS A 453 -9.60 4.28 23.62
CA LYS A 453 -9.03 5.51 24.19
C LYS A 453 -10.11 6.48 24.71
N ASN A 454 -11.39 6.10 24.70
CA ASN A 454 -12.53 6.95 25.06
C ASN A 454 -12.57 8.30 24.33
N LEU A 455 -12.22 8.32 23.04
CA LEU A 455 -12.19 9.55 22.24
C LEU A 455 -13.43 9.67 21.33
N ASP A 456 -14.02 10.86 21.28
CA ASP A 456 -15.15 11.18 20.38
C ASP A 456 -14.64 11.38 18.94
N THR A 457 -15.29 10.73 17.99
CA THR A 457 -15.03 10.87 16.54
C THR A 457 -15.27 12.30 16.04
N ARG A 458 -16.15 13.07 16.70
CA ARG A 458 -16.36 14.50 16.37
C ARG A 458 -15.10 15.33 16.60
N ALA A 459 -14.30 15.00 17.62
CA ALA A 459 -13.07 15.71 17.90
C ALA A 459 -12.07 15.59 16.74
N LEU A 460 -12.05 14.46 16.03
CA LEU A 460 -11.21 14.28 14.84
C LEU A 460 -11.68 15.12 13.66
N LYS A 461 -13.00 15.16 13.41
CA LYS A 461 -13.56 16.02 12.36
C LYS A 461 -13.23 17.49 12.61
N ILE A 462 -13.32 17.94 13.86
CA ILE A 462 -12.95 19.31 14.24
C ILE A 462 -11.45 19.55 14.03
N VAL A 463 -10.58 18.63 14.46
CA VAL A 463 -9.13 18.73 14.25
C VAL A 463 -8.80 18.78 12.75
N HIS A 464 -9.45 17.93 11.96
CA HIS A 464 -9.30 17.84 10.51
C HIS A 464 -9.68 19.17 9.83
N SER A 465 -10.91 19.66 10.04
CA SER A 465 -11.39 20.90 9.43
C SER A 465 -10.56 22.12 9.86
N ASN A 466 -10.23 22.23 11.15
CA ASN A 466 -9.40 23.33 11.65
C ASN A 466 -8.01 23.35 11.02
N LEU A 467 -7.42 22.17 10.78
CA LEU A 467 -6.11 22.09 10.16
C LEU A 467 -6.15 22.54 8.71
N ILE A 468 -7.11 22.06 7.91
CA ILE A 468 -7.30 22.45 6.51
C ILE A 468 -7.38 23.98 6.39
N THR A 469 -8.23 24.62 7.20
CA THR A 469 -8.39 26.07 7.20
C THR A 469 -7.11 26.79 7.58
N ARG A 470 -6.39 26.33 8.61
CA ARG A 470 -5.17 26.99 9.11
C ARG A 470 -4.01 26.96 8.14
N ILE A 471 -3.90 25.90 7.33
CA ILE A 471 -2.80 25.75 6.36
C ILE A 471 -3.21 26.20 4.95
N GLY A 472 -4.50 26.53 4.76
CA GLY A 472 -5.05 26.88 3.45
C GLY A 472 -4.92 25.75 2.44
N ALA A 473 -5.17 24.51 2.88
CA ALA A 473 -5.01 23.33 2.03
C ALA A 473 -6.26 23.03 1.21
N VAL A 474 -6.03 22.35 0.09
CA VAL A 474 -7.05 21.63 -0.66
C VAL A 474 -6.93 20.14 -0.37
N VAL A 475 -8.07 19.45 -0.35
CA VAL A 475 -8.18 18.01 -0.13
C VAL A 475 -8.80 17.39 -1.36
N TYR A 476 -8.30 16.25 -1.80
CA TYR A 476 -8.91 15.52 -2.90
C TYR A 476 -10.28 15.00 -2.47
N LYS A 477 -11.25 15.17 -3.37
CA LYS A 477 -12.57 14.56 -3.25
C LYS A 477 -12.87 13.92 -4.58
N PRO A 478 -13.22 12.63 -4.60
CA PRO A 478 -13.58 11.95 -5.83
C PRO A 478 -14.75 12.68 -6.51
N SER A 479 -14.71 12.73 -7.84
CA SER A 479 -15.82 13.29 -8.62
C SER A 479 -17.06 12.42 -8.45
N ALA A 480 -18.25 13.01 -8.59
CA ALA A 480 -19.51 12.30 -8.39
C ALA A 480 -19.76 11.22 -9.46
N ASP A 481 -19.14 11.37 -10.63
CA ASP A 481 -19.20 10.49 -11.79
C ASP A 481 -18.10 9.42 -11.82
N TRP A 482 -17.10 9.50 -10.92
CA TRP A 482 -16.06 8.48 -10.87
C TRP A 482 -16.64 7.15 -10.36
N GLN A 483 -16.58 6.13 -11.20
CA GLN A 483 -17.28 4.85 -10.99
C GLN A 483 -16.69 3.99 -9.85
N THR A 484 -15.52 4.36 -9.32
CA THR A 484 -14.75 3.53 -8.37
C THR A 484 -14.22 4.31 -7.14
N PRO A 485 -15.03 5.17 -6.48
CA PRO A 485 -14.52 6.16 -5.52
C PRO A 485 -14.33 5.57 -4.10
N ASP A 486 -13.92 4.32 -3.99
CA ASP A 486 -13.74 3.70 -2.68
C ASP A 486 -12.46 4.18 -1.98
N ARG A 487 -12.29 3.78 -0.70
CA ARG A 487 -11.17 4.27 0.11
C ARG A 487 -9.79 3.92 -0.46
N GLY A 488 -9.64 2.79 -1.14
CA GLY A 488 -8.36 2.39 -1.71
C GLY A 488 -8.03 3.16 -2.96
N ALA A 489 -9.01 3.32 -3.84
CA ALA A 489 -8.85 4.09 -5.06
C ALA A 489 -8.51 5.55 -4.73
N VAL A 490 -9.26 6.16 -3.79
CA VAL A 490 -8.94 7.51 -3.26
C VAL A 490 -7.53 7.56 -2.68
N SER A 491 -7.12 6.56 -1.89
CA SER A 491 -5.77 6.53 -1.32
C SER A 491 -4.68 6.45 -2.40
N LEU A 492 -4.92 5.78 -3.52
CA LEU A 492 -3.97 5.72 -4.64
C LEU A 492 -3.95 7.03 -5.44
N VAL A 493 -5.08 7.73 -5.58
CA VAL A 493 -5.11 9.08 -6.15
C VAL A 493 -4.31 10.04 -5.26
N GLU A 494 -4.56 10.04 -3.94
CA GLU A 494 -3.80 10.83 -2.98
C GLU A 494 -2.31 10.51 -3.01
N LEU A 495 -1.95 9.22 -3.13
CA LEU A 495 -0.56 8.76 -3.26
C LEU A 495 0.11 9.34 -4.52
N SER A 496 -0.60 9.32 -5.66
CA SER A 496 -0.12 9.89 -6.92
C SER A 496 0.07 11.40 -6.81
N ILE A 497 -0.86 12.13 -6.20
CA ILE A 497 -0.71 13.58 -5.97
C ILE A 497 0.47 13.84 -5.00
N ILE A 498 0.62 13.06 -3.93
CA ILE A 498 1.76 13.23 -3.00
C ILE A 498 3.10 13.04 -3.71
N ALA A 499 3.20 12.06 -4.60
CA ALA A 499 4.45 11.71 -5.27
C ALA A 499 5.01 12.86 -6.15
N HIS A 500 4.13 13.68 -6.74
CA HIS A 500 4.49 14.76 -7.66
C HIS A 500 4.68 16.14 -7.00
N ALA A 501 4.51 16.24 -5.68
CA ALA A 501 4.68 17.49 -4.95
C ALA A 501 6.15 17.88 -4.87
N GLN A 502 6.50 19.17 -4.85
CA GLN A 502 7.89 19.60 -4.67
C GLN A 502 8.37 19.37 -3.23
N HIS A 503 7.48 19.57 -2.25
CA HIS A 503 7.83 19.41 -0.85
C HIS A 503 6.83 18.50 -0.16
N LEU A 504 7.33 17.43 0.46
CA LEU A 504 6.53 16.48 1.22
C LEU A 504 6.74 16.65 2.73
N LEU A 505 5.66 16.87 3.44
CA LEU A 505 5.59 16.95 4.90
C LEU A 505 4.76 15.77 5.43
N THR A 506 5.30 14.92 6.29
CA THR A 506 4.56 13.75 6.81
C THR A 506 4.45 13.73 8.32
N ILE A 507 3.29 13.36 8.88
CA ILE A 507 3.10 13.13 10.33
C ILE A 507 2.75 11.67 10.60
N GLY A 508 3.40 11.10 11.61
CA GLY A 508 3.11 9.76 12.12
C GLY A 508 4.03 8.71 11.54
N THR A 509 3.59 7.45 11.56
CA THR A 509 4.31 6.29 11.04
C THR A 509 3.36 5.32 10.34
N GLY A 510 3.91 4.37 9.59
CA GLY A 510 3.15 3.24 9.04
C GLY A 510 3.50 2.94 7.60
N SER A 511 3.05 1.79 7.11
CA SER A 511 3.40 1.31 5.77
C SER A 511 2.91 2.23 4.66
N PHE A 512 1.72 2.83 4.78
CA PHE A 512 1.22 3.77 3.76
C PHE A 512 2.08 5.05 3.67
N GLN A 513 2.55 5.55 4.82
CA GLN A 513 3.46 6.70 4.83
C GLN A 513 4.84 6.32 4.27
N GLU A 514 5.34 5.12 4.57
CA GLU A 514 6.57 4.59 3.94
C GLU A 514 6.42 4.55 2.41
N TRP A 515 5.25 4.11 1.92
CA TRP A 515 4.95 4.07 0.49
C TRP A 515 4.89 5.46 -0.15
N ALA A 516 4.19 6.41 0.47
CA ALA A 516 4.11 7.79 0.00
C ALA A 516 5.49 8.43 -0.10
N VAL A 517 6.36 8.21 0.89
CA VAL A 517 7.73 8.69 0.83
C VAL A 517 8.53 7.97 -0.26
N ALA A 518 8.40 6.66 -0.40
CA ALA A 518 9.11 5.92 -1.44
C ALA A 518 8.76 6.45 -2.84
N LYS A 519 7.48 6.68 -3.13
CA LYS A 519 7.03 7.25 -4.42
C LYS A 519 7.51 8.68 -4.64
N PHE A 520 7.45 9.53 -3.61
CA PHE A 520 8.01 10.89 -3.69
C PHE A 520 9.52 10.87 -4.00
N LEU A 521 10.29 10.06 -3.29
CA LEU A 521 11.74 9.95 -3.52
C LEU A 521 12.08 9.32 -4.87
N GLU A 522 11.24 8.40 -5.36
CA GLU A 522 11.37 7.78 -6.67
C GLU A 522 11.17 8.79 -7.80
N PHE A 523 10.17 9.67 -7.66
CA PHE A 523 9.85 10.74 -8.61
C PHE A 523 11.00 11.77 -8.68
N HIS A 524 11.52 12.20 -7.53
CA HIS A 524 12.59 13.20 -7.44
C HIS A 524 14.02 12.63 -7.50
N ARG A 525 14.18 11.39 -7.98
CA ARG A 525 15.47 10.69 -7.99
C ARG A 525 16.54 11.44 -8.77
N ASP A 526 16.14 11.98 -9.92
CA ASP A 526 17.02 12.61 -10.91
C ASP A 526 16.89 14.14 -10.93
N ASP A 527 16.06 14.69 -10.04
CA ASP A 527 15.84 16.13 -9.90
C ASP A 527 17.00 16.83 -9.16
N ASP A 528 17.19 18.13 -9.43
CA ASP A 528 18.09 18.96 -8.63
C ASP A 528 17.64 18.94 -7.16
N PRO A 529 18.52 18.54 -6.21
CA PRO A 529 18.28 18.58 -4.77
C PRO A 529 17.69 19.90 -4.24
N LYS A 530 17.88 21.03 -4.93
CA LYS A 530 17.34 22.34 -4.54
C LYS A 530 15.85 22.52 -4.86
N LEU A 531 15.27 21.63 -5.66
CA LEU A 531 13.88 21.76 -6.14
C LEU A 531 12.88 21.02 -5.25
N TRP A 532 13.36 20.17 -4.33
CA TRP A 532 12.49 19.35 -3.51
C TRP A 532 12.96 19.19 -2.07
N SER A 533 12.04 18.88 -1.17
CA SER A 533 12.38 18.49 0.21
C SER A 533 11.40 17.53 0.85
N LEU A 534 11.92 16.69 1.76
CA LEU A 534 11.12 15.77 2.56
C LEU A 534 11.33 16.03 4.05
N THR A 535 10.25 16.37 4.74
CA THR A 535 10.22 16.49 6.19
C THR A 535 9.25 15.50 6.81
N ARG A 536 9.68 14.84 7.88
CA ARG A 536 8.89 13.91 8.69
C ARG A 536 8.76 14.44 10.10
N PHE A 537 7.57 14.33 10.67
CA PHE A 537 7.23 14.80 11.99
C PHE A 537 6.65 13.66 12.82
N CYS A 538 6.99 13.61 14.10
CA CYS A 538 6.35 12.70 15.06
C CYS A 538 6.39 11.22 14.60
N SER A 539 7.57 10.79 14.14
CA SER A 539 7.84 9.50 13.53
C SER A 539 8.27 8.38 14.50
N LEU A 540 8.21 8.61 15.81
CA LEU A 540 8.50 7.59 16.83
C LEU A 540 7.32 7.41 17.80
N PRO A 541 7.08 6.18 18.28
CA PRO A 541 6.02 5.87 19.24
C PRO A 541 6.20 6.56 20.59
#